data_AF-A0A7R9PEK9-F1
#
_entry.id   AF-A0A7R9PEK9-F1
#
_cell.length_a   1.000
_cell.length_b   1.000
_cell.length_c   1.000
_cell.angle_alpha   90.00
_cell.angle_beta   90.00
_cell.angle_gamma   90.00
#
_symmetry.space_group_name_H-M   'P 1'
#
loop_
_entity.id
_entity.type
_entity.pdbx_description
1 polymer ?
#
loop_
_entity_poly.entity_id
_entity_poly.type
_entity_poly.pdbx_seq_one_letter_code
_entity_poly.pdbx_strand_id
1 'polypeptide(L)'
;MLQVDCERTLHISAVVMLRRSDKRKDRVEISPEQLTKAAIQADKLTHELGQPMRVLGWYHSHPHITVWPSHIVFSEDKSTKEQQIQVTCFQSLNQNLEAESAQFLRNEVPLYVVPTDKLSKPCLESMVELPEILFQEEKDSFDATTRLAYLSVLAALNNEAGKLYRACHTDR
;
A
#
# COMPACT_ATOMS: atom_id res chain seq x y z
N MET A 1 1.12 -6.05 13.31
CA MET A 1 -0.01 -6.21 14.24
C MET A 1 0.49 -7.05 15.41
N LEU A 2 0.41 -6.57 16.65
CA LEU A 2 1.37 -6.93 17.71
C LEU A 2 0.96 -6.90 19.18
N GLN A 3 1.76 -7.67 19.93
CA GLN A 3 2.26 -7.45 21.29
C GLN A 3 3.47 -6.48 21.33
N VAL A 4 3.42 -5.47 22.20
CA VAL A 4 4.55 -4.56 22.47
C VAL A 4 5.38 -5.16 23.60
N ASP A 5 6.60 -5.57 23.31
CA ASP A 5 7.55 -6.05 24.34
C ASP A 5 8.22 -4.89 25.08
N CYS A 6 8.85 -5.22 26.22
CA CYS A 6 9.51 -4.30 27.16
C CYS A 6 10.57 -3.36 26.53
N GLU A 7 10.99 -3.61 25.29
CA GLU A 7 12.02 -2.86 24.55
C GLU A 7 11.46 -1.90 23.47
N ARG A 8 10.15 -1.65 23.41
CA ARG A 8 9.49 -0.78 22.39
C ARG A 8 9.66 -1.28 20.95
N THR A 9 9.85 -2.58 20.76
CA THR A 9 9.99 -3.20 19.43
C THR A 9 8.62 -3.43 18.78
N LEU A 10 8.56 -3.20 17.46
CA LEU A 10 7.38 -3.51 16.64
C LEU A 10 7.66 -4.70 15.69
N HIS A 11 7.00 -5.85 15.87
CA HIS A 11 6.92 -6.93 14.87
C HIS A 11 5.74 -6.77 13.88
N ILE A 12 5.96 -7.01 12.60
CA ILE A 12 4.90 -6.90 11.58
C ILE A 12 4.66 -8.29 11.01
N SER A 13 3.51 -8.89 11.34
CA SER A 13 3.19 -10.29 10.97
C SER A 13 2.16 -10.44 9.85
N ALA A 14 1.52 -9.34 9.44
CA ALA A 14 0.52 -9.30 8.37
C ALA A 14 0.49 -7.89 7.76
N VAL A 15 0.08 -7.81 6.49
CA VAL A 15 -0.07 -6.56 5.73
C VAL A 15 -1.45 -6.54 5.08
N VAL A 16 -1.99 -5.37 4.77
CA VAL A 16 -3.26 -5.22 4.04
C VAL A 16 -2.99 -4.36 2.82
N MET A 17 -3.39 -4.84 1.65
CA MET A 17 -3.24 -4.07 0.41
C MET A 17 -4.39 -3.09 0.27
N LEU A 18 -4.07 -1.82 0.03
CA LEU A 18 -5.06 -0.77 -0.10
C LEU A 18 -5.12 -0.26 -1.54
N ARG A 19 -6.34 -0.08 -2.05
CA ARG A 19 -6.56 0.61 -3.31
C ARG A 19 -6.23 2.09 -3.17
N ARG A 20 -5.43 2.64 -4.08
CA ARG A 20 -5.07 4.05 -4.06
C ARG A 20 -6.23 4.92 -4.58
N SER A 21 -6.73 5.84 -3.74
CA SER A 21 -7.80 6.76 -4.12
C SER A 21 -7.30 7.95 -4.95
N ASP A 22 -6.14 8.50 -4.62
CA ASP A 22 -5.51 9.60 -5.38
C ASP A 22 -4.27 9.11 -6.13
N LYS A 23 -4.27 9.23 -7.46
CA LYS A 23 -3.19 8.77 -8.35
C LYS A 23 -2.17 9.86 -8.73
N ARG A 24 -2.22 11.06 -8.12
CA ARG A 24 -1.24 12.14 -8.36
C ARG A 24 0.20 11.72 -8.03
N LYS A 25 1.20 12.24 -8.74
CA LYS A 25 2.60 11.94 -8.44
C LYS A 25 2.96 12.40 -7.01
N ASP A 26 3.76 11.61 -6.30
CA ASP A 26 4.32 11.91 -4.97
C ASP A 26 3.30 12.16 -3.82
N ARG A 27 2.00 12.00 -4.07
CA ARG A 27 0.94 12.13 -3.07
C ARG A 27 0.37 10.77 -2.69
N VAL A 28 0.68 10.29 -1.50
CA VAL A 28 0.09 9.05 -0.97
C VAL A 28 -0.64 9.36 0.33
N GLU A 29 -1.95 9.16 0.32
CA GLU A 29 -2.83 9.39 1.45
C GLU A 29 -3.71 8.16 1.68
N ILE A 30 -3.97 7.88 2.96
CA ILE A 30 -4.88 6.82 3.37
C ILE A 30 -6.13 7.50 3.92
N SER A 31 -7.27 7.20 3.31
CA SER A 31 -8.56 7.78 3.72
C SER A 31 -9.02 7.22 5.09
N PRO A 32 -9.83 7.97 5.86
CA PRO A 32 -10.41 7.48 7.12
C PRO A 32 -11.20 6.17 6.95
N GLU A 33 -11.87 5.98 5.82
CA GLU A 33 -12.60 4.77 5.49
C GLU A 33 -11.65 3.57 5.34
N GLN A 34 -10.49 3.77 4.73
CA GLN A 34 -9.46 2.73 4.61
C GLN A 34 -8.85 2.39 5.96
N LEU A 35 -8.59 3.39 6.82
CA LEU A 35 -8.10 3.14 8.18
C LEU A 35 -9.13 2.34 8.99
N THR A 36 -10.40 2.66 8.86
CA THR A 36 -11.49 1.94 9.55
C THR A 36 -11.56 0.48 9.07
N LYS A 37 -11.48 0.24 7.75
CA LYS A 37 -11.44 -1.11 7.18
C LYS A 37 -10.23 -1.91 7.68
N ALA A 38 -9.06 -1.27 7.73
CA ALA A 38 -7.84 -1.90 8.22
C ALA A 38 -7.93 -2.25 9.73
N ALA A 39 -8.57 -1.39 10.54
CA ALA A 39 -8.81 -1.66 11.95
C ALA A 39 -9.74 -2.86 12.15
N ILE A 40 -10.86 -2.92 11.41
CA ILE A 40 -11.78 -4.07 11.43
C ILE A 40 -11.06 -5.36 11.03
N GLN A 41 -10.18 -5.30 10.02
CA GLN A 41 -9.39 -6.47 9.61
C GLN A 41 -8.41 -6.91 10.70
N ALA A 42 -7.83 -5.96 11.44
CA ALA A 42 -6.98 -6.27 12.58
C ALA A 42 -7.75 -6.99 13.70
N ASP A 43 -8.97 -6.55 13.99
CA ASP A 43 -9.81 -7.18 15.01
C ASP A 43 -10.18 -8.62 14.61
N LYS A 44 -10.50 -8.86 13.33
CA LYS A 44 -10.73 -10.22 12.82
C LYS A 44 -9.50 -11.12 12.99
N LEU A 45 -8.32 -10.62 12.61
CA LEU A 45 -7.06 -11.37 12.75
C LEU A 45 -6.72 -11.64 14.22
N THR A 46 -7.15 -10.77 15.14
CA THR A 46 -6.98 -11.00 16.59
C THR A 46 -7.68 -12.29 17.02
N HIS A 47 -8.91 -12.50 16.55
CA HIS A 47 -9.69 -13.70 16.85
C HIS A 47 -9.13 -14.94 16.14
N GLU A 48 -8.72 -14.81 14.88
CA GLU A 48 -8.23 -15.95 14.08
C GLU A 48 -6.86 -16.48 14.54
N LEU A 49 -5.96 -15.58 14.95
CA LEU A 49 -4.61 -15.95 15.35
C LEU A 49 -4.46 -16.10 16.88
N GLY A 50 -5.48 -15.75 17.66
CA GLY A 50 -5.44 -15.83 19.12
C GLY A 50 -4.40 -14.89 19.76
N GLN A 51 -4.02 -13.81 19.08
CA GLN A 51 -3.04 -12.83 19.56
C GLN A 51 -3.55 -11.41 19.29
N PRO A 52 -3.21 -10.41 20.13
CA PRO A 52 -3.67 -9.04 19.92
C PRO A 52 -3.09 -8.45 18.62
N MET A 53 -3.97 -8.07 17.69
CA MET A 53 -3.60 -7.49 16.40
C MET A 53 -4.09 -6.04 16.29
N ARG A 54 -3.25 -5.14 15.77
CA ARG A 54 -3.54 -3.70 15.60
C ARG A 54 -2.77 -3.07 14.44
N VAL A 55 -3.36 -2.08 13.78
CA VAL A 55 -2.67 -1.29 12.74
C VAL A 55 -1.50 -0.53 13.37
N LEU A 56 -0.28 -0.69 12.82
CA LEU A 56 0.97 -0.12 13.35
C LEU A 56 1.59 0.97 12.48
N GLY A 57 1.28 0.95 11.20
CA GLY A 57 1.91 1.82 10.22
C GLY A 57 1.41 1.48 8.83
N TRP A 58 2.09 2.04 7.83
CA TRP A 58 1.74 1.91 6.43
C TRP A 58 3.03 1.83 5.60
N TYR A 59 2.88 1.36 4.36
CA TYR A 59 3.99 1.26 3.41
C TYR A 59 3.53 1.74 2.04
N HIS A 60 4.48 2.17 1.22
CA HIS A 60 4.31 2.32 -0.22
C HIS A 60 5.65 2.16 -0.95
N SER A 61 5.61 2.21 -2.27
CA SER A 61 6.78 2.05 -3.15
C SER A 61 7.05 3.32 -3.95
N HIS A 62 8.32 3.56 -4.28
CA HIS A 62 8.78 4.65 -5.15
C HIS A 62 9.44 4.06 -6.40
N PRO A 63 8.68 3.81 -7.48
CA PRO A 63 9.24 3.27 -8.70
C PRO A 63 10.08 4.35 -9.43
N HIS A 64 11.31 4.00 -9.84
CA HIS A 64 12.18 4.81 -10.70
C HIS A 64 12.56 6.21 -10.19
N ILE A 65 12.67 6.40 -8.87
CA ILE A 65 13.16 7.65 -8.24
C ILE A 65 14.46 7.37 -7.50
N THR A 66 15.55 8.02 -7.89
CA THR A 66 16.85 7.91 -7.21
C THR A 66 17.07 9.03 -6.18
N VAL A 67 17.56 8.63 -5.00
CA VAL A 67 18.21 9.37 -3.89
C VAL A 67 17.47 10.53 -3.19
N TRP A 68 16.91 10.16 -2.03
CA TRP A 68 16.50 10.92 -0.82
C TRP A 68 15.29 11.88 -0.86
N PRO A 69 14.32 11.73 0.08
CA PRO A 69 13.89 10.49 0.72
C PRO A 69 12.40 10.22 0.51
N SER A 70 12.07 8.98 0.14
CA SER A 70 11.26 8.07 0.96
C SER A 70 10.90 6.78 0.18
N HIS A 71 10.85 5.63 0.86
CA HIS A 71 10.25 4.35 0.43
C HIS A 71 11.05 3.40 -0.46
N ILE A 72 10.45 2.22 -0.72
CA ILE A 72 11.03 1.10 -1.44
C ILE A 72 11.47 1.54 -2.83
N VAL A 73 12.78 1.50 -3.09
CA VAL A 73 13.39 1.99 -4.33
C VAL A 73 13.77 0.83 -5.23
N PHE A 74 13.38 0.90 -6.52
CA PHE A 74 13.97 0.09 -7.59
C PHE A 74 14.93 0.99 -8.39
N SER A 75 16.23 0.75 -8.29
CA SER A 75 17.26 1.51 -9.03
C SER A 75 18.06 0.60 -9.94
N GLU A 76 18.40 1.09 -11.13
CA GLU A 76 19.40 0.47 -12.01
C GLU A 76 20.64 1.36 -12.03
N ASP A 77 21.80 0.81 -11.68
CA ASP A 77 23.07 1.52 -11.83
C ASP A 77 23.41 1.62 -13.32
N LYS A 78 23.53 2.85 -13.84
CA LYS A 78 23.79 3.12 -15.26
C LYS A 78 25.13 2.59 -15.75
N SER A 79 26.06 2.30 -14.85
CA SER A 79 27.40 1.80 -15.16
C SER A 79 27.49 0.27 -15.06
N THR A 80 26.86 -0.34 -14.05
CA THR A 80 26.95 -1.79 -13.78
C THR A 80 25.73 -2.58 -14.27
N LYS A 81 24.61 -1.91 -14.58
CA LYS A 81 23.28 -2.49 -14.85
C LYS A 81 22.73 -3.35 -13.71
N GLU A 82 23.23 -3.14 -12.50
CA GLU A 82 22.73 -3.86 -11.32
C GLU A 82 21.40 -3.27 -10.86
N GLN A 83 20.46 -4.16 -10.53
CA GLN A 83 19.17 -3.79 -9.96
C GLN A 83 19.26 -3.79 -8.43
N GLN A 84 18.82 -2.71 -7.81
CA GLN A 84 18.83 -2.54 -6.36
C GLN A 84 17.40 -2.37 -5.84
N ILE A 85 17.08 -3.11 -4.77
CA ILE A 85 15.88 -2.93 -3.95
C ILE A 85 16.32 -2.48 -2.56
N GLN A 86 15.80 -1.35 -2.09
CA GLN A 86 16.07 -0.84 -0.74
C GLN A 86 14.77 -0.70 0.05
N VAL A 87 14.77 -1.09 1.32
CA VAL A 87 13.65 -0.89 2.25
C VAL A 87 14.12 -0.01 3.40
N THR A 88 13.34 1.02 3.74
CA THR A 88 13.62 1.92 4.87
C THR A 88 12.39 2.05 5.76
N CYS A 89 12.61 2.19 7.07
CA CYS A 89 11.57 2.42 8.06
C CYS A 89 11.93 3.68 8.84
N PHE A 90 10.98 4.59 9.01
CA PHE A 90 11.20 5.85 9.72
C PHE A 90 9.91 6.31 10.40
N GLN A 91 10.05 7.24 11.33
CA GLN A 91 8.95 7.93 11.99
C GLN A 91 9.20 9.45 11.96
N SER A 92 8.14 10.25 12.12
CA SER A 92 8.25 11.70 12.23
C SER A 92 8.28 12.14 13.70
N LEU A 93 9.27 12.93 14.09
CA LEU A 93 9.34 13.58 15.40
C LEU A 93 8.96 15.06 15.27
N ASN A 94 8.07 15.55 16.12
CA ASN A 94 7.76 16.98 16.19
C ASN A 94 8.82 17.68 17.04
N GLN A 95 9.55 18.62 16.44
CA GLN A 95 10.68 19.27 17.11
C GLN A 95 10.29 20.54 17.89
N ASN A 96 9.09 21.12 17.66
CA ASN A 96 8.64 22.33 18.33
C ASN A 96 7.16 22.21 18.78
N LEU A 97 6.94 22.09 20.09
CA LEU A 97 5.60 22.17 20.69
C LEU A 97 5.07 23.62 20.77
N GLU A 98 5.94 24.63 20.58
CA GLU A 98 5.64 26.05 20.81
C GLU A 98 5.61 26.92 19.52
N ALA A 99 5.96 26.36 18.36
CA ALA A 99 5.92 27.10 17.10
C ALA A 99 4.57 26.89 16.37
N GLU A 100 4.02 27.95 15.77
CA GLU A 100 2.76 27.91 14.99
C GLU A 100 2.81 26.95 13.77
N SER A 101 4.00 26.51 13.37
CA SER A 101 4.21 25.54 12.30
C SER A 101 4.89 24.29 12.83
N ALA A 102 4.21 23.15 12.68
CA ALA A 102 4.77 21.84 13.02
C ALA A 102 5.93 21.51 12.06
N GLN A 103 7.16 21.49 12.59
CA GLN A 103 8.34 21.00 11.87
C GLN A 103 8.57 19.53 12.25
N PHE A 104 8.34 18.65 11.27
CA PHE A 104 8.53 17.22 11.43
C PHE A 104 9.90 16.81 10.92
N LEU A 105 10.71 16.21 11.80
CA LEU A 105 11.97 15.58 11.44
C LEU A 105 11.78 14.10 11.15
N ARG A 106 12.45 13.63 10.10
CA ARG A 106 12.59 12.20 9.82
C ARG A 106 13.55 11.58 10.82
N ASN A 107 13.08 10.57 11.54
CA ASN A 107 13.87 9.73 12.43
C ASN A 107 13.86 8.29 11.92
N GLU A 108 15.01 7.77 11.49
CA GLU A 108 15.13 6.38 11.02
C GLU A 108 14.85 5.39 12.15
N VAL A 109 14.15 4.31 11.84
CA VAL A 109 13.82 3.23 12.77
C VAL A 109 14.51 1.95 12.28
N PRO A 110 15.31 1.27 13.11
CA PRO A 110 15.93 0.01 12.74
C PRO A 110 14.89 -1.04 12.29
N LEU A 111 15.12 -1.65 11.13
CA LEU A 111 14.26 -2.67 10.55
C LEU A 111 15.01 -4.00 10.47
N TYR A 112 14.40 -5.05 11.00
CA TYR A 112 14.92 -6.41 10.95
C TYR A 112 13.89 -7.32 10.27
N VAL A 113 14.32 -8.08 9.26
CA VAL A 113 13.49 -9.11 8.65
C VAL A 113 13.69 -10.40 9.43
N VAL A 114 12.64 -10.84 10.13
CA VAL A 114 12.66 -12.09 10.88
C VAL A 114 12.31 -13.25 9.93
N PRO A 115 13.19 -14.26 9.78
CA PRO A 115 12.90 -15.43 8.96
C PRO A 115 11.65 -16.17 9.45
N THR A 116 10.86 -16.70 8.53
CA THR A 116 9.68 -17.53 8.84
C THR A 116 9.72 -18.80 7.99
N ASP A 117 9.36 -19.94 8.60
CA ASP A 117 9.43 -21.24 7.91
C ASP A 117 8.32 -21.44 6.88
N LYS A 118 7.20 -20.72 7.06
CA LYS A 118 5.99 -20.84 6.24
C LYS A 118 5.35 -19.48 6.06
N LEU A 119 4.70 -19.29 4.91
CA LEU A 119 3.81 -18.17 4.69
C LEU A 119 2.54 -18.37 5.52
N SER A 120 2.21 -17.37 6.33
CA SER A 120 0.98 -17.39 7.14
C SER A 120 -0.25 -17.27 6.23
N LYS A 121 -1.38 -17.83 6.68
CA LYS A 121 -2.66 -17.72 5.97
C LYS A 121 -3.03 -16.24 5.67
N PRO A 122 -2.93 -15.29 6.62
CA PRO A 122 -3.22 -13.88 6.34
C PRO A 122 -2.33 -13.29 5.24
N CYS A 123 -1.04 -13.66 5.21
CA CYS A 123 -0.14 -13.19 4.15
C CYS A 123 -0.53 -13.74 2.78
N LEU A 124 -0.92 -15.01 2.69
CA LEU A 124 -1.38 -15.61 1.44
C LEU A 124 -2.69 -14.98 0.95
N GLU A 125 -3.63 -14.73 1.86
CA GLU A 125 -4.89 -14.04 1.54
C GLU A 125 -4.62 -12.64 0.99
N SER A 126 -3.74 -11.87 1.63
CA SER A 126 -3.36 -10.55 1.13
C SER A 126 -2.66 -10.58 -0.24
N MET A 127 -1.91 -11.64 -0.56
CA MET A 127 -1.29 -11.78 -1.89
C MET A 127 -2.32 -11.97 -3.00
N VAL A 128 -3.41 -12.70 -2.73
CA VAL A 128 -4.48 -12.94 -3.72
C VAL A 128 -5.51 -11.80 -3.78
N GLU A 129 -5.50 -10.87 -2.83
CA GLU A 129 -6.32 -9.65 -2.89
C GLU A 129 -5.87 -8.69 -3.99
N LEU A 130 -4.59 -8.68 -4.39
CA LEU A 130 -4.08 -7.70 -5.35
C LEU A 130 -4.77 -7.78 -6.72
N PRO A 131 -4.88 -8.95 -7.37
CA PRO A 131 -5.64 -9.07 -8.62
C PRO A 131 -7.09 -8.59 -8.48
N GLU A 132 -7.76 -8.92 -7.37
CA GLU A 132 -9.13 -8.49 -7.12
C GLU A 132 -9.25 -6.97 -6.98
N ILE A 133 -8.31 -6.33 -6.28
CA ILE A 133 -8.23 -4.88 -6.14
C ILE A 133 -8.07 -4.22 -7.51
N LEU A 134 -7.15 -4.72 -8.35
CA LEU A 134 -6.90 -4.18 -9.68
C LEU A 134 -8.11 -4.35 -10.60
N PHE A 135 -8.76 -5.51 -10.55
CA PHE A 135 -9.98 -5.77 -11.31
C PHE A 135 -11.12 -4.83 -10.88
N GLN A 136 -11.34 -4.67 -9.58
CA GLN A 136 -12.37 -3.78 -9.07
C GLN A 136 -12.08 -2.32 -9.41
N GLU A 137 -10.80 -1.93 -9.47
CA GLU A 137 -10.39 -0.60 -9.89
C GLU A 137 -10.76 -0.28 -11.33
N GLU A 138 -10.51 -1.23 -12.24
CA GLU A 138 -10.91 -1.09 -13.65
C GLU A 138 -12.42 -1.13 -13.83
N LYS A 139 -13.11 -2.00 -13.08
CA LYS A 139 -14.57 -2.08 -13.10
C LYS A 139 -15.21 -0.77 -12.68
N ASP A 140 -14.78 -0.17 -11.57
CA ASP A 140 -15.32 1.10 -11.09
C ASP A 140 -15.06 2.25 -12.06
N SER A 141 -13.88 2.26 -12.69
CA SER A 141 -13.53 3.22 -13.74
C SER A 141 -14.47 3.10 -14.94
N PHE A 142 -14.74 1.87 -15.38
CA PHE A 142 -15.68 1.59 -16.46
C PHE A 142 -17.12 1.99 -16.07
N ASP A 143 -17.60 1.60 -14.90
CA ASP A 143 -18.94 1.90 -14.39
C ASP A 143 -19.18 3.41 -14.21
N ALA A 144 -18.13 4.20 -13.99
CA ALA A 144 -18.22 5.66 -13.98
C ALA A 144 -18.54 6.21 -15.39
N THR A 145 -18.01 5.59 -16.45
CA THR A 145 -18.25 6.04 -17.84
C THR A 145 -19.65 5.70 -18.34
N THR A 146 -20.24 4.59 -17.87
CA THR A 146 -21.60 4.17 -18.28
C THR A 146 -22.70 5.03 -17.68
N ARG A 147 -22.40 5.77 -16.60
CA ARG A 147 -23.32 6.72 -15.96
C ARG A 147 -23.44 8.06 -16.69
N LEU A 148 -22.65 8.29 -17.74
CA LEU A 148 -22.72 9.52 -18.52
C LEU A 148 -24.04 9.57 -19.30
N ALA A 149 -24.83 10.63 -19.07
CA ALA A 149 -26.18 10.78 -19.63
C ALA A 149 -26.24 10.80 -21.16
N TYR A 150 -25.11 11.07 -21.83
CA TYR A 150 -24.99 11.03 -23.28
C TYR A 150 -23.70 10.32 -23.69
N LEU A 151 -23.78 9.01 -23.89
CA LEU A 151 -22.68 8.18 -24.39
C LEU A 151 -22.99 7.74 -25.82
N SER A 152 -22.13 8.09 -26.78
CA SER A 152 -22.30 7.63 -28.16
C SER A 152 -22.03 6.13 -28.27
N VAL A 153 -22.63 5.47 -29.26
CA VAL A 153 -22.41 4.04 -29.54
C VAL A 153 -20.92 3.74 -29.76
N LEU A 154 -20.20 4.63 -30.45
CA LEU A 154 -18.75 4.49 -30.66
C LEU A 154 -17.97 4.60 -29.35
N ALA A 155 -18.33 5.54 -28.47
CA ALA A 155 -17.69 5.68 -27.16
C ALA A 155 -17.97 4.45 -26.27
N ALA A 156 -19.19 3.90 -26.31
CA ALA A 156 -19.53 2.68 -25.59
C ALA A 156 -18.70 1.48 -26.07
N LEU A 157 -18.61 1.25 -27.38
CA LEU A 157 -17.78 0.18 -27.96
C LEU A 157 -16.30 0.33 -27.61
N ASN A 158 -15.78 1.56 -27.67
CA ASN A 158 -14.39 1.84 -27.31
C ASN A 158 -14.12 1.57 -25.82
N ASN A 159 -15.06 1.92 -24.93
CA ASN A 159 -14.92 1.68 -23.49
C ASN A 159 -14.96 0.18 -23.18
N GLU A 160 -15.83 -0.60 -23.84
CA GLU A 160 -15.89 -2.06 -23.69
C GLU A 160 -14.60 -2.74 -24.15
N ALA A 161 -14.07 -2.34 -25.31
CA ALA A 161 -12.78 -2.84 -25.80
C ALA A 161 -11.64 -2.51 -24.81
N GLY A 162 -11.63 -1.30 -24.27
CA GLY A 162 -10.66 -0.87 -23.25
C GLY A 162 -10.75 -1.66 -21.96
N LYS A 163 -11.97 -1.98 -21.49
CA LYS A 163 -12.20 -2.81 -20.30
C LYS A 163 -11.66 -4.22 -20.50
N LEU A 164 -11.99 -4.86 -21.63
CA LEU A 164 -11.50 -6.21 -21.96
C LEU A 164 -9.97 -6.24 -22.05
N TYR A 165 -9.38 -5.26 -22.73
CA TYR A 165 -7.93 -5.15 -22.86
C TYR A 165 -7.24 -5.09 -21.49
N ARG A 166 -7.73 -4.23 -20.58
CA ARG A 166 -7.12 -4.05 -19.25
C ARG A 166 -7.33 -5.26 -18.35
N ALA A 167 -8.51 -5.88 -18.38
CA ALA A 167 -8.77 -7.13 -17.64
C ALA A 167 -7.80 -8.27 -18.07
N CYS A 168 -7.57 -8.43 -19.37
CA CYS A 168 -6.59 -9.41 -19.87
C CYS A 168 -5.13 -9.08 -19.49
N HIS A 169 -4.81 -7.83 -19.15
CA HIS A 169 -3.48 -7.42 -18.69
C HIS A 169 -3.28 -7.64 -17.19
N THR A 170 -4.36 -7.57 -16.40
CA THR A 170 -4.30 -7.80 -14.95
C THR A 170 -4.22 -9.28 -14.57
N ASP A 171 -4.65 -10.19 -15.45
CA ASP A 171 -4.61 -11.66 -15.26
C ASP A 171 -3.33 -12.35 -15.77
N ARG A 172 -2.34 -11.60 -16.28
CA ARG A 172 -1.04 -12.13 -16.73
C ARG A 172 0.02 -12.02 -15.65
#